data_AF-A0A512UNX6-F1
#
_entry.id   AF-A0A512UNX6-F1
#
_cell.length_a   1.000
_cell.length_b   1.000
_cell.length_c   1.000
_cell.angle_alpha   90.00
_cell.angle_beta   90.00
_cell.angle_gamma   90.00
#
_symmetry.space_group_name_H-M   'P 1'
#
loop_
_entity.id
_entity.type
_entity.pdbx_description
1 polymer ?
#
loop_
_entity_poly.entity_id
_entity_poly.type
_entity_poly.pdbx_seq_one_letter_code
_entity_poly.pdbx_strand_id
1 'polypeptide(L)'
;MRVSFAWLVTAMFSSMVVARPKRESGEGDQGVGWESRPMNQLGQNNRGNTSREIELADGNSVCRYMEEQTDSKSGTGEILKGENITVGISHAQVNTTEYEHSQVKGNGGDEPKEELQIVGAQKPQSPINEGRMPHEDNEITRFLQQLKSFVNETSFDVFEFERQLPSLRDELSDINFFIHMRPLTRPILDQLAFAKHMFHVMEDSIEHLQTYNIISGPGNRLAFKMTELNVRGLALHDSHGHPDVGVAGYADKVLRLWQDISDMRKMFENHIVEAELTITALMREVS
;
A
#
# COMPACT_ATOMS: atom_id res chain seq x y z
N MET A 1 13.43 -16.28 22.71
CA MET A 1 12.61 -15.26 22.00
C MET A 1 12.14 -15.86 20.68
N ARG A 2 10.88 -16.29 20.59
CA ARG A 2 10.26 -16.70 19.33
C ARG A 2 9.13 -15.73 19.04
N VAL A 3 9.50 -14.50 18.68
CA VAL A 3 8.51 -13.60 18.08
C VAL A 3 8.18 -14.23 16.74
N SER A 4 6.97 -14.75 16.59
CA SER A 4 6.59 -15.52 15.41
C SER A 4 6.72 -14.62 14.19
N PHE A 5 7.47 -15.05 13.18
CA PHE A 5 7.53 -14.42 11.85
C PHE A 5 6.12 -14.16 11.30
N ALA A 6 5.16 -15.02 11.66
CA ALA A 6 3.75 -14.83 11.37
C ALA A 6 3.20 -13.51 11.94
N TRP A 7 3.67 -13.03 13.10
CA TRP A 7 3.24 -11.74 13.67
C TRP A 7 3.84 -10.56 12.92
N LEU A 8 5.10 -10.63 12.48
CA LEU A 8 5.73 -9.57 11.68
C LEU A 8 5.07 -9.47 10.29
N VAL A 9 4.85 -10.62 9.65
CA VAL A 9 4.09 -10.73 8.40
C VAL A 9 2.66 -10.25 8.62
N THR A 10 1.96 -10.71 9.67
CA THR A 10 0.58 -10.28 9.93
C THR A 10 0.48 -8.79 10.27
N ALA A 11 1.43 -8.21 11.00
CA ALA A 11 1.44 -6.79 11.33
C ALA A 11 1.68 -5.94 10.07
N MET A 12 2.61 -6.33 9.21
CA MET A 12 2.84 -5.64 7.94
C MET A 12 1.69 -5.84 6.95
N PHE A 13 1.14 -7.04 6.83
CA PHE A 13 -0.05 -7.27 6.01
C PHE A 13 -1.31 -6.62 6.61
N SER A 14 -1.38 -6.39 7.93
CA SER A 14 -2.50 -5.67 8.56
C SER A 14 -2.42 -4.16 8.32
N SER A 15 -1.24 -3.59 8.07
CA SER A 15 -1.16 -2.21 7.54
C SER A 15 -1.45 -2.14 6.03
N MET A 16 -1.22 -3.24 5.30
CA MET A 16 -1.54 -3.36 3.87
C MET A 16 -3.02 -3.62 3.58
N VAL A 17 -3.75 -4.26 4.49
CA VAL A 17 -5.22 -4.32 4.42
C VAL A 17 -5.77 -3.00 4.92
N VAL A 18 -5.84 -2.02 4.01
CA VAL A 18 -6.67 -0.82 4.19
C VAL A 18 -8.01 -1.28 4.74
N ALA A 19 -8.39 -0.76 5.91
CA ALA A 19 -9.66 -1.02 6.55
C ALA A 19 -10.76 -0.84 5.50
N ARG A 20 -11.35 -1.95 5.04
CA ARG A 20 -12.56 -1.89 4.23
C ARG A 20 -13.54 -1.03 5.04
N PRO A 21 -14.08 0.07 4.49
CA PRO A 21 -15.11 0.82 5.18
C PRO A 21 -16.22 -0.19 5.48
N LYS A 22 -16.46 -0.39 6.77
CA LYS A 22 -17.49 -1.29 7.29
C LYS A 22 -18.77 -0.87 6.58
N ARG A 23 -19.34 -1.76 5.75
CA ARG A 23 -20.66 -1.55 5.14
C ARG A 23 -21.66 -1.49 6.29
N GLU A 24 -21.90 -0.30 6.83
CA GLU A 24 -23.07 -0.03 7.65
C GLU A 24 -24.24 0.08 6.68
N SER A 25 -24.91 -1.06 6.49
CA SER A 25 -26.30 -1.07 6.09
C SER A 25 -27.11 -0.59 7.29
N GLY A 26 -27.52 0.68 7.29
CA GLY A 26 -28.35 1.23 8.35
C GLY A 26 -28.81 2.64 8.02
N GLU A 27 -30.10 2.74 7.71
CA GLU A 27 -30.90 3.96 7.55
C GLU A 27 -30.66 4.97 8.68
N GLY A 28 -30.65 6.27 8.34
CA GLY A 28 -30.59 7.31 9.37
C GLY A 28 -30.28 8.70 8.83
N ASP A 29 -31.31 9.31 8.24
CA ASP A 29 -31.45 10.74 8.02
C ASP A 29 -31.05 11.58 9.26
N GLN A 30 -30.07 12.48 9.10
CA GLN A 30 -30.10 13.86 9.62
C GLN A 30 -28.81 14.62 9.25
N GLY A 31 -29.00 15.80 8.64
CA GLY A 31 -27.93 16.68 8.20
C GLY A 31 -27.09 17.25 9.33
N VAL A 32 -25.80 17.49 9.02
CA VAL A 32 -24.89 18.25 9.87
C VAL A 32 -24.11 19.21 8.98
N GLY A 33 -24.25 20.49 9.29
CA GLY A 33 -23.54 21.59 8.63
C GLY A 33 -22.06 21.59 8.98
N TRP A 34 -21.24 21.86 7.97
CA TRP A 34 -19.81 22.09 8.15
C TRP A 34 -19.58 23.56 8.45
N GLU A 35 -19.44 23.90 9.74
CA GLU A 35 -18.94 25.21 10.17
C GLU A 35 -17.43 25.27 9.96
N SER A 36 -17.01 26.21 9.11
CA SER A 36 -15.63 26.62 8.88
C SER A 36 -14.95 27.08 10.16
N ARG A 37 -13.80 26.49 10.50
CA ARG A 37 -12.89 27.05 11.51
C ARG A 37 -11.88 28.00 10.86
N PRO A 38 -11.60 29.17 11.46
CA PRO A 38 -10.65 30.14 10.92
C PRO A 38 -9.20 29.76 11.20
N MET A 39 -8.35 30.08 10.23
CA MET A 39 -6.91 29.93 10.22
C MET A 39 -6.27 31.06 11.06
N ASN A 40 -5.64 30.73 12.18
CA ASN A 40 -4.89 31.70 12.98
C ASN A 40 -3.45 31.84 12.47
N GLN A 41 -3.08 33.09 12.23
CA GLN A 41 -1.73 33.55 11.92
C GLN A 41 -0.82 33.44 13.15
N LEU A 42 0.32 32.79 12.99
CA LEU A 42 1.54 32.92 13.78
C LEU A 42 2.67 32.72 12.76
N GLY A 43 3.71 33.54 12.64
CA GLY A 43 4.22 34.65 13.42
C GLY A 43 5.63 34.84 12.86
N GLN A 44 5.92 36.02 12.33
CA GLN A 44 7.23 36.34 11.80
C GLN A 44 8.27 36.28 12.92
N ASN A 45 9.41 35.62 12.68
CA ASN A 45 10.62 35.89 13.43
C ASN A 45 11.85 35.87 12.52
N ASN A 46 12.28 37.08 12.19
CA ASN A 46 13.61 37.43 11.74
C ASN A 46 14.68 36.94 12.73
N ARG A 47 15.74 36.31 12.23
CA ARG A 47 17.11 36.52 12.72
C ARG A 47 18.10 36.23 11.60
N GLY A 48 18.72 37.30 11.11
CA GLY A 48 19.89 37.21 10.25
C GLY A 48 21.11 36.76 11.04
N ASN A 49 22.03 36.11 10.35
CA ASN A 49 23.45 36.23 10.63
C ASN A 49 24.24 35.97 9.34
N THR A 50 24.68 37.06 8.72
CA THR A 50 25.69 37.10 7.68
C THR A 50 27.07 36.99 8.31
N SER A 51 27.83 35.95 7.96
CA SER A 51 29.29 35.94 8.04
C SER A 51 29.89 35.23 6.83
N ARG A 52 30.92 35.89 6.29
CA ARG A 52 31.63 35.68 5.03
C ARG A 52 32.40 34.35 4.94
N GLU A 53 32.29 33.72 3.78
CA GLU A 53 33.36 33.46 2.78
C GLU A 53 34.72 32.94 3.28
N ILE A 54 35.04 31.68 2.97
CA ILE A 54 36.35 31.25 2.43
C ILE A 54 36.12 30.12 1.40
N GLU A 55 36.73 30.30 0.25
CA GLU A 55 36.82 29.43 -0.93
C GLU A 55 37.89 28.33 -0.73
N LEU A 56 37.68 27.13 -1.30
CA LEU A 56 38.65 26.27 -2.05
C LEU A 56 38.45 24.74 -1.90
N ALA A 57 38.48 24.10 -3.07
CA ALA A 57 39.04 22.77 -3.42
C ALA A 57 38.29 21.47 -3.05
N ASP A 58 37.91 20.77 -4.12
CA ASP A 58 38.11 19.34 -4.42
C ASP A 58 37.87 18.26 -3.34
N GLY A 59 36.97 17.33 -3.70
CA GLY A 59 37.19 15.91 -3.44
C GLY A 59 36.51 15.30 -2.21
N ASN A 60 35.84 14.19 -2.44
CA ASN A 60 35.31 13.22 -1.46
C ASN A 60 34.20 13.71 -0.52
N SER A 61 32.98 13.29 -0.84
CA SER A 61 31.91 13.10 0.13
C SER A 61 32.32 12.02 1.13
N VAL A 62 32.90 12.45 2.24
CA VAL A 62 33.06 11.66 3.46
C VAL A 62 31.84 11.95 4.33
N CYS A 63 30.92 11.00 4.42
CA CYS A 63 29.87 11.00 5.43
C CYS A 63 30.52 10.90 6.81
N ARG A 64 30.67 12.04 7.48
CA ARG A 64 31.11 12.13 8.88
C ARG A 64 29.90 11.86 9.77
N TYR A 65 29.83 10.66 10.35
CA TYR A 65 28.92 10.38 11.45
C TYR A 65 29.48 11.02 12.73
N MET A 66 28.66 11.84 13.39
CA MET A 66 28.87 12.22 14.78
C MET A 66 28.48 11.01 15.64
N GLU A 67 29.48 10.42 16.30
CA GLU A 67 29.31 9.36 17.29
C GLU A 67 28.87 10.02 18.60
N GLU A 68 27.58 9.93 18.91
CA GLU A 68 27.00 10.43 20.16
C GLU A 68 27.25 9.39 21.26
N GLN A 69 28.14 9.71 22.20
CA GLN A 69 28.36 8.89 23.39
C GLN A 69 27.16 9.00 24.33
N THR A 70 26.42 7.90 24.51
CA THR A 70 25.45 7.78 25.60
C THR A 70 26.11 7.14 26.82
N ASP A 71 26.24 7.92 27.88
CA ASP A 71 26.67 7.49 29.20
C ASP A 71 25.79 6.37 29.76
N SER A 72 26.45 5.29 30.15
CA SER A 72 25.86 4.11 30.77
C SER A 72 25.58 4.38 32.25
N LYS A 73 24.30 4.40 32.66
CA LYS A 73 23.92 4.26 34.08
C LYS A 73 23.32 2.89 34.33
N SER A 74 23.98 2.17 35.23
CA SER A 74 23.61 0.86 35.76
C SER A 74 22.29 0.91 36.52
N GLY A 75 21.42 -0.04 36.23
CA GLY A 75 20.19 -0.31 36.96
C GLY A 75 20.02 -1.81 37.15
N THR A 76 20.27 -2.27 38.37
CA THR A 76 19.82 -3.55 38.96
C THR A 76 18.34 -3.77 38.62
N GLY A 77 17.86 -4.89 38.07
CA GLY A 77 18.08 -6.26 38.53
C GLY A 77 16.85 -6.74 39.30
N GLU A 78 15.71 -6.96 38.63
CA GLU A 78 14.57 -7.69 39.19
C GLU A 78 14.11 -8.80 38.24
N ILE A 79 14.15 -10.02 38.77
CA ILE A 79 13.79 -11.28 38.13
C ILE A 79 12.30 -11.52 38.37
N LEU A 80 11.48 -11.39 37.32
CA LEU A 80 10.09 -11.85 37.34
C LEU A 80 10.01 -13.28 36.79
N LYS A 81 9.46 -14.16 37.63
CA LYS A 81 9.21 -15.58 37.38
C LYS A 81 8.17 -15.73 36.26
N GLY A 82 8.50 -16.56 35.26
CA GLY A 82 7.61 -16.88 34.14
C GLY A 82 6.50 -17.84 34.54
N GLU A 83 5.26 -17.49 34.18
CA GLU A 83 4.12 -18.40 34.13
C GLU A 83 4.08 -19.10 32.77
N ASN A 84 3.94 -20.43 32.80
CA ASN A 84 3.79 -21.27 31.62
C ASN A 84 2.38 -21.10 31.04
N ILE A 85 2.27 -20.50 29.85
CA ILE A 85 1.02 -20.48 29.08
C ILE A 85 1.06 -21.64 28.07
N THR A 86 0.31 -22.69 28.36
CA THR A 86 0.04 -23.80 27.44
C THR A 86 -1.02 -23.34 26.43
N VAL A 87 -0.62 -23.12 25.18
CA VAL A 87 -1.57 -22.79 24.09
C VAL A 87 -2.02 -24.08 23.43
N GLY A 88 -3.29 -24.44 23.65
CA GLY A 88 -3.96 -25.54 22.95
C GLY A 88 -4.27 -25.15 21.50
N ILE A 89 -3.74 -25.91 20.54
CA ILE A 89 -4.04 -25.77 19.13
C ILE A 89 -5.26 -26.64 18.82
N SER A 90 -6.43 -26.01 18.71
CA SER A 90 -7.64 -26.68 18.22
C SER A 90 -7.60 -26.76 16.69
N HIS A 91 -7.56 -27.99 16.18
CA HIS A 91 -7.75 -28.31 14.77
C HIS A 91 -9.18 -27.95 14.33
N ALA A 92 -9.33 -26.96 13.47
CA ALA A 92 -10.58 -26.71 12.76
C ALA A 92 -10.61 -27.56 11.49
N GLN A 93 -11.56 -28.48 11.42
CA GLN A 93 -11.87 -29.25 10.21
C GLN A 93 -12.53 -28.33 9.18
N VAL A 94 -11.96 -28.31 7.98
CA VAL A 94 -12.52 -27.62 6.81
C VAL A 94 -13.56 -28.54 6.18
N ASN A 95 -14.84 -28.18 6.33
CA ASN A 95 -15.94 -28.81 5.59
C ASN A 95 -16.01 -28.17 4.20
N THR A 96 -15.71 -28.95 3.16
CA THR A 96 -15.99 -28.64 1.77
C THR A 96 -17.46 -28.94 1.47
N THR A 97 -18.26 -27.91 1.23
CA THR A 97 -19.64 -28.10 0.73
C THR A 97 -19.65 -28.17 -0.80
N GLU A 98 -20.22 -29.27 -1.29
CA GLU A 98 -20.48 -29.59 -2.69
C GLU A 98 -21.39 -28.55 -3.34
N TYR A 99 -21.03 -28.14 -4.56
CA TYR A 99 -21.84 -27.29 -5.42
C TYR A 99 -22.76 -28.19 -6.25
N GLU A 100 -24.04 -28.28 -5.86
CA GLU A 100 -25.05 -28.98 -6.65
C GLU A 100 -25.45 -28.17 -7.89
N HIS A 101 -25.31 -28.83 -9.03
CA HIS A 101 -25.63 -28.37 -10.37
C HIS A 101 -27.14 -28.47 -10.62
N SER A 102 -27.87 -27.38 -10.47
CA SER A 102 -29.30 -27.32 -10.81
C SER A 102 -29.52 -27.10 -12.30
N GLN A 103 -30.06 -28.12 -12.97
CA GLN A 103 -30.64 -28.03 -14.30
C GLN A 103 -31.97 -27.26 -14.25
N VAL A 104 -32.10 -26.19 -15.03
CA VAL A 104 -33.39 -25.53 -15.30
C VAL A 104 -33.87 -25.95 -16.69
N LYS A 105 -34.91 -26.78 -16.72
CA LYS A 105 -35.72 -27.10 -17.89
C LYS A 105 -36.96 -26.19 -17.93
N GLY A 106 -37.20 -25.60 -19.11
CA GLY A 106 -38.52 -25.67 -19.74
C GLY A 106 -39.41 -24.43 -19.76
N ASN A 107 -40.07 -24.31 -20.92
CA ASN A 107 -41.29 -23.55 -21.29
C ASN A 107 -41.04 -22.12 -21.80
N GLY A 108 -41.31 -21.78 -23.07
CA GLY A 108 -42.32 -22.33 -23.98
C GLY A 108 -43.66 -21.65 -23.72
N GLY A 109 -43.92 -20.55 -24.43
CA GLY A 109 -45.13 -19.75 -24.30
C GLY A 109 -45.18 -18.69 -25.41
N ASP A 110 -45.98 -19.00 -26.42
CA ASP A 110 -46.31 -18.18 -27.58
C ASP A 110 -47.25 -17.00 -27.25
N GLU A 111 -47.05 -15.87 -27.96
CA GLU A 111 -48.02 -14.84 -28.43
C GLU A 111 -49.00 -14.13 -27.44
N PRO A 112 -49.56 -12.93 -27.73
CA PRO A 112 -49.76 -12.30 -29.05
C PRO A 112 -49.33 -10.83 -29.18
N LYS A 113 -49.29 -10.40 -30.44
CA LYS A 113 -49.13 -9.03 -30.92
C LYS A 113 -50.43 -8.23 -30.70
N GLU A 114 -50.35 -7.12 -29.97
CA GLU A 114 -51.34 -6.04 -30.10
C GLU A 114 -50.64 -4.73 -30.50
N GLU A 115 -51.05 -4.29 -31.68
CA GLU A 115 -50.62 -3.10 -32.39
C GLU A 115 -51.54 -1.94 -31.95
N LEU A 116 -51.03 -1.05 -31.09
CA LEU A 116 -51.72 0.17 -30.70
C LEU A 116 -50.95 1.38 -31.22
N GLN A 117 -51.43 1.91 -32.34
CA GLN A 117 -51.03 3.19 -32.92
C GLN A 117 -51.57 4.33 -32.04
N ILE A 118 -50.70 4.93 -31.24
CA ILE A 118 -50.96 6.23 -30.61
C ILE A 118 -50.15 7.29 -31.37
N VAL A 119 -50.86 7.96 -32.27
CA VAL A 119 -50.43 9.19 -32.92
C VAL A 119 -50.60 10.34 -31.93
N GLY A 120 -49.54 11.12 -31.72
CA GLY A 120 -49.68 12.51 -31.26
C GLY A 120 -49.00 12.84 -29.94
N ALA A 121 -47.75 13.31 -30.05
CA ALA A 121 -47.24 14.56 -29.44
C ALA A 121 -45.71 14.49 -29.44
N GLN A 122 -45.08 15.09 -30.44
CA GLN A 122 -43.64 15.32 -30.43
C GLN A 122 -43.32 16.30 -29.29
N LYS A 123 -42.94 15.72 -28.14
CA LYS A 123 -42.27 16.42 -27.04
C LYS A 123 -41.00 17.06 -27.60
N PRO A 124 -40.73 18.35 -27.33
CA PRO A 124 -39.50 19.00 -27.78
C PRO A 124 -38.30 18.20 -27.28
N GLN A 125 -37.65 17.46 -28.18
CA GLN A 125 -36.35 16.87 -27.95
C GLN A 125 -35.36 18.04 -28.00
N SER A 126 -35.24 18.73 -26.87
CA SER A 126 -34.09 19.59 -26.63
C SER A 126 -32.85 18.72 -26.85
N PRO A 127 -31.93 19.07 -27.76
CA PRO A 127 -30.65 18.40 -27.88
C PRO A 127 -29.84 18.84 -26.66
N ILE A 128 -30.13 18.19 -25.52
CA ILE A 128 -29.22 18.20 -24.39
C ILE A 128 -28.06 17.34 -24.87
N ASN A 129 -27.15 17.98 -25.59
CA ASN A 129 -25.78 17.54 -25.74
C ASN A 129 -25.22 17.59 -24.32
N GLU A 130 -25.54 16.57 -23.53
CA GLU A 130 -24.77 16.20 -22.35
C GLU A 130 -23.37 16.02 -22.89
N GLY A 131 -22.57 17.09 -22.77
CA GLY A 131 -21.13 17.06 -22.89
C GLY A 131 -20.62 16.15 -21.80
N ARG A 132 -20.78 14.85 -22.04
CA ARG A 132 -20.30 13.74 -21.23
C ARG A 132 -18.79 13.90 -21.26
N MET A 133 -18.24 14.68 -20.33
CA MET A 133 -16.80 14.96 -20.26
C MET A 133 -16.11 13.65 -19.86
N PRO A 134 -15.44 12.94 -20.79
CA PRO A 134 -14.83 11.64 -20.52
C PRO A 134 -13.49 11.76 -19.80
N HIS A 135 -13.23 12.89 -19.12
CA HIS A 135 -11.86 13.29 -18.76
C HIS A 135 -11.46 12.95 -17.32
N GLU A 136 -12.41 12.69 -16.41
CA GLU A 136 -12.08 12.53 -14.98
C GLU A 136 -11.44 11.19 -14.65
N ASP A 137 -12.08 10.08 -15.07
CA ASP A 137 -11.53 8.72 -14.89
C ASP A 137 -10.16 8.59 -15.56
N ASN A 138 -9.89 9.42 -16.57
CA ASN A 138 -8.65 9.37 -17.33
C ASN A 138 -7.46 9.94 -16.56
N GLU A 139 -7.63 10.99 -15.74
CA GLU A 139 -6.51 11.60 -15.00
C GLU A 139 -6.03 10.68 -13.86
N ILE A 140 -6.94 10.09 -13.08
CA ILE A 140 -6.57 9.12 -12.02
C ILE A 140 -5.94 7.87 -12.65
N THR A 141 -6.51 7.37 -13.74
CA THR A 141 -5.97 6.20 -14.44
C THR A 141 -4.58 6.48 -15.01
N ARG A 142 -4.35 7.67 -15.60
CA ARG A 142 -3.03 8.09 -16.08
C ARG A 142 -2.02 8.16 -14.95
N PHE A 143 -2.39 8.78 -13.83
CA PHE A 143 -1.52 8.87 -12.66
C PHE A 143 -1.14 7.48 -12.12
N LEU A 144 -2.10 6.57 -12.01
CA LEU A 144 -1.84 5.18 -11.62
C LEU A 144 -0.93 4.43 -12.61
N GLN A 145 -1.10 4.65 -13.91
CA GLN A 145 -0.21 4.09 -14.93
C GLN A 145 1.22 4.62 -14.78
N GLN A 146 1.38 5.91 -14.47
CA GLN A 146 2.68 6.50 -14.19
C GLN A 146 3.30 5.88 -12.93
N LEU A 147 2.55 5.73 -11.83
CA LEU A 147 3.04 5.03 -10.63
C LEU A 147 3.47 3.59 -10.94
N LYS A 148 2.67 2.85 -11.71
CA LYS A 148 3.00 1.48 -12.13
C LYS A 148 4.24 1.43 -13.03
N SER A 149 4.57 2.49 -13.76
CA SER A 149 5.73 2.52 -14.67
C SER A 149 7.07 2.45 -13.94
N PHE A 150 7.13 2.85 -12.67
CA PHE A 150 8.32 2.70 -11.83
C PHE A 150 8.50 1.26 -11.32
N VAL A 151 7.52 0.38 -11.54
CA VAL A 151 7.55 -1.00 -11.09
C VAL A 151 7.72 -1.91 -12.29
N ASN A 152 8.85 -2.61 -12.35
CA ASN A 152 9.06 -3.64 -13.34
C ASN A 152 8.76 -5.03 -12.74
N GLU A 153 8.96 -6.07 -13.54
CA GLU A 153 8.61 -7.44 -13.13
C GLU A 153 9.43 -7.95 -11.94
N THR A 154 10.65 -7.46 -11.75
CA THR A 154 11.60 -7.95 -10.75
C THR A 154 11.94 -6.92 -9.67
N SER A 155 11.70 -5.64 -9.92
CA SER A 155 12.12 -4.57 -9.02
C SER A 155 11.29 -3.30 -9.09
N PHE A 156 11.45 -2.48 -8.06
CA PHE A 156 10.97 -1.10 -7.99
C PHE A 156 12.12 -0.13 -8.27
N ASP A 157 11.96 0.77 -9.24
CA ASP A 157 12.95 1.79 -9.59
C ASP A 157 12.88 2.97 -8.61
N VAL A 158 13.48 2.77 -7.44
CA VAL A 158 13.50 3.74 -6.35
C VAL A 158 14.09 5.07 -6.79
N PHE A 159 15.17 5.04 -7.57
CA PHE A 159 15.90 6.24 -7.97
C PHE A 159 15.07 7.10 -8.91
N GLU A 160 14.47 6.50 -9.94
CA GLU A 160 13.65 7.25 -10.89
C GLU A 160 12.35 7.75 -10.25
N PHE A 161 11.76 6.97 -9.34
CA PHE A 161 10.59 7.40 -8.57
C PHE A 161 10.91 8.56 -7.62
N GLU A 162 11.99 8.46 -6.84
CA GLU A 162 12.45 9.52 -5.93
C GLU A 162 12.73 10.83 -6.69
N ARG A 163 13.35 10.73 -7.87
CA ARG A 163 13.59 11.88 -8.75
C ARG A 163 12.30 12.57 -9.20
N GLN A 164 11.24 11.81 -9.48
CA GLN A 164 9.93 12.34 -9.90
C GLN A 164 8.97 12.67 -8.75
N LEU A 165 9.32 12.30 -7.52
CA LEU A 165 8.44 12.40 -6.35
C LEU A 165 7.80 13.80 -6.16
N PRO A 166 8.53 14.93 -6.29
CA PRO A 166 7.91 16.25 -6.16
C PRO A 166 6.81 16.49 -7.20
N SER A 167 7.08 16.14 -8.47
CA SER A 167 6.11 16.31 -9.56
C SER A 167 4.88 15.43 -9.39
N LEU A 168 5.07 14.19 -8.92
CA LEU A 168 3.96 13.26 -8.66
C LEU A 168 3.07 13.76 -7.51
N ARG A 169 3.67 14.38 -6.48
CA ARG A 169 2.93 14.95 -5.34
C ARG A 169 2.09 16.16 -5.78
N ASP A 170 2.63 17.01 -6.64
CA ASP A 170 1.90 18.14 -7.22
C ASP A 170 0.73 17.64 -8.09
N GLU A 171 0.96 16.65 -8.96
CA GLU A 171 -0.10 16.04 -9.79
C GLU A 171 -1.21 15.40 -8.95
N LEU A 172 -0.87 14.65 -7.90
CA LEU A 172 -1.86 14.08 -6.99
C LEU A 172 -2.67 15.16 -6.26
N SER A 173 -2.03 16.28 -5.91
CA SER A 173 -2.68 17.43 -5.27
C SER A 173 -3.67 18.10 -6.22
N ASP A 174 -3.29 18.28 -7.49
CA ASP A 174 -4.15 18.82 -8.54
C ASP A 174 -5.35 17.91 -8.81
N ILE A 175 -5.13 16.60 -8.98
CA ILE A 175 -6.18 15.60 -9.13
C ILE A 175 -7.16 15.69 -7.95
N ASN A 176 -6.63 15.73 -6.73
CA ASN A 176 -7.45 15.86 -5.54
C ASN A 176 -8.26 17.15 -5.55
N PHE A 177 -7.67 18.30 -5.89
CA PHE A 177 -8.36 19.58 -5.98
C PHE A 177 -9.49 19.55 -7.01
N PHE A 178 -9.24 19.06 -8.22
CA PHE A 178 -10.26 19.00 -9.28
C PHE A 178 -11.44 18.10 -8.93
N ILE A 179 -11.18 16.98 -8.26
CA ILE A 179 -12.20 16.07 -7.76
C ILE A 179 -13.10 16.77 -6.74
N HIS A 180 -12.55 17.53 -5.79
CA HIS A 180 -13.33 18.26 -4.78
C HIS A 180 -14.26 19.35 -5.36
N MET A 181 -13.97 19.85 -6.56
CA MET A 181 -14.76 20.89 -7.22
C MET A 181 -16.00 20.35 -7.94
N ARG A 182 -16.22 19.03 -7.97
CA ARG A 182 -17.26 18.38 -8.78
C ARG A 182 -18.12 17.41 -7.95
N PRO A 183 -19.34 17.07 -8.40
CA PRO A 183 -20.14 16.02 -7.78
C PRO A 183 -19.45 14.67 -7.87
N LEU A 184 -19.17 14.06 -6.72
CA LEU A 184 -18.40 12.81 -6.64
C LEU A 184 -19.27 11.58 -6.79
N THR A 185 -18.82 10.65 -7.63
CA THR A 185 -19.36 9.30 -7.66
C THR A 185 -18.48 8.38 -6.82
N ARG A 186 -19.08 7.33 -6.26
CA ARG A 186 -18.35 6.35 -5.44
C ARG A 186 -17.17 5.68 -6.19
N PRO A 187 -17.28 5.29 -7.47
CA PRO A 187 -16.15 4.71 -8.20
C PRO A 187 -14.94 5.64 -8.28
N ILE A 188 -15.15 6.94 -8.54
CA ILE A 188 -14.06 7.93 -8.61
C ILE A 188 -13.36 8.07 -7.25
N LEU A 189 -14.14 8.07 -6.17
CA LEU A 189 -13.60 8.11 -4.80
C LEU A 189 -12.74 6.88 -4.49
N ASP A 190 -13.21 5.68 -4.87
CA ASP A 190 -12.48 4.43 -4.67
C ASP A 190 -11.16 4.43 -5.47
N GLN A 191 -11.17 4.93 -6.72
CA GLN A 191 -9.97 5.07 -7.54
C GLN A 191 -8.97 6.07 -6.94
N LEU A 192 -9.44 7.24 -6.51
CA LEU A 192 -8.57 8.24 -5.87
C LEU A 192 -7.97 7.69 -4.58
N ALA A 193 -8.75 6.95 -3.78
CA ALA A 193 -8.27 6.34 -2.55
C ALA A 193 -7.17 5.32 -2.84
N PHE A 194 -7.34 4.48 -3.86
CA PHE A 194 -6.31 3.53 -4.27
C PHE A 194 -5.05 4.23 -4.81
N ALA A 195 -5.20 5.26 -5.65
CA ALA A 195 -4.09 6.04 -6.18
C ALA A 195 -3.26 6.69 -5.06
N LYS A 196 -3.92 7.30 -4.07
CA LYS A 196 -3.26 7.84 -2.87
C LYS A 196 -2.54 6.76 -2.07
N HIS A 197 -3.19 5.60 -1.88
CA HIS A 197 -2.59 4.49 -1.16
C HIS A 197 -1.31 3.99 -1.85
N MET A 198 -1.36 3.75 -3.16
CA MET A 198 -0.21 3.29 -3.93
C MET A 198 0.93 4.32 -3.90
N PHE A 199 0.62 5.61 -4.09
CA PHE A 199 1.61 6.69 -4.00
C PHE A 199 2.33 6.70 -2.64
N HIS A 200 1.58 6.72 -1.53
CA HIS A 200 2.18 6.74 -0.19
C HIS A 200 2.99 5.48 0.10
N VAL A 201 2.53 4.29 -0.31
CA VAL A 201 3.31 3.06 -0.12
C VAL A 201 4.64 3.13 -0.87
N MET A 202 4.66 3.66 -2.08
CA MET A 202 5.89 3.84 -2.86
C MET A 202 6.82 4.88 -2.24
N GLU A 203 6.26 5.99 -1.75
CA GLU A 203 6.97 7.05 -1.03
C GLU A 203 7.62 6.53 0.27
N ASP A 204 6.84 5.89 1.14
CA ASP A 204 7.32 5.27 2.38
C ASP A 204 8.36 4.17 2.11
N SER A 205 8.30 3.53 0.95
CA SER A 205 9.28 2.51 0.56
C SER A 205 10.66 3.09 0.26
N ILE A 206 10.77 4.37 -0.14
CA ILE A 206 12.08 5.00 -0.43
C ILE A 206 12.98 4.95 0.81
N GLU A 207 12.49 5.46 1.94
CA GLU A 207 13.27 5.55 3.18
C GLU A 207 13.74 4.16 3.66
N HIS A 208 12.83 3.18 3.62
CA HIS A 208 13.14 1.80 3.98
C HIS A 208 14.20 1.20 3.05
N LEU A 209 14.04 1.33 1.73
CA LEU A 209 14.95 0.73 0.76
C LEU A 209 16.33 1.39 0.81
N GLN A 210 16.41 2.71 0.98
CA GLN A 210 17.68 3.42 1.18
C GLN A 210 18.39 2.97 2.45
N THR A 211 17.66 2.89 3.57
CA THR A 211 18.22 2.48 4.87
C THR A 211 18.77 1.04 4.81
N TYR A 212 18.00 0.11 4.27
CA TYR A 212 18.40 -1.29 4.18
C TYR A 212 19.48 -1.56 3.14
N ASN A 213 19.65 -0.69 2.15
CA ASN A 213 20.72 -0.80 1.16
C ASN A 213 22.10 -0.45 1.73
N ILE A 214 22.16 0.42 2.75
CA ILE A 214 23.43 0.84 3.38
C ILE A 214 23.93 -0.22 4.36
N ILE A 215 23.04 -0.84 5.13
CA ILE A 215 23.42 -1.74 6.21
C ILE A 215 23.49 -3.17 5.70
N SER A 216 24.70 -3.69 5.54
CA SER A 216 24.95 -5.08 5.14
C SER A 216 24.59 -6.04 6.28
N GLY A 217 23.35 -6.54 6.24
CA GLY A 217 22.87 -7.55 7.18
C GLY A 217 21.81 -8.44 6.54
N PRO A 218 21.77 -9.74 6.88
CA PRO A 218 20.77 -10.66 6.32
C PRO A 218 19.32 -10.24 6.61
N GLY A 219 19.07 -9.70 7.81
CA GLY A 219 17.76 -9.14 8.16
C GLY A 219 17.37 -7.93 7.31
N ASN A 220 18.31 -7.04 7.00
CA ASN A 220 18.07 -5.87 6.16
C ASN A 220 17.77 -6.27 4.71
N ARG A 221 18.51 -7.26 4.19
CA ARG A 221 18.23 -7.81 2.85
C ARG A 221 16.83 -8.41 2.76
N LEU A 222 16.36 -9.07 3.82
CA LEU A 222 15.02 -9.61 3.90
C LEU A 222 13.96 -8.48 3.94
N ALA A 223 14.17 -7.48 4.78
CA ALA A 223 13.27 -6.32 4.87
C ALA A 223 13.18 -5.56 3.54
N PHE A 224 14.33 -5.32 2.89
CA PHE A 224 14.41 -4.73 1.55
C PHE A 224 13.54 -5.50 0.55
N LYS A 225 13.70 -6.83 0.51
CA LYS A 225 12.95 -7.69 -0.42
C LYS A 225 11.46 -7.72 -0.13
N MET A 226 11.06 -7.69 1.14
CA MET A 226 9.65 -7.58 1.53
C MET A 226 9.02 -6.26 1.08
N THR A 227 9.71 -5.14 1.27
CA THR A 227 9.25 -3.81 0.83
C THR A 227 9.09 -3.77 -0.69
N GLU A 228 10.09 -4.26 -1.42
CA GLU A 228 10.04 -4.36 -2.89
C GLU A 228 8.89 -5.25 -3.37
N LEU A 229 8.64 -6.37 -2.69
CA LEU A 229 7.55 -7.29 -3.01
C LEU A 229 6.17 -6.66 -2.78
N ASN A 230 6.01 -5.86 -1.72
CA ASN A 230 4.78 -5.13 -1.45
C ASN A 230 4.42 -4.16 -2.59
N VAL A 231 5.39 -3.33 -3.01
CA VAL A 231 5.21 -2.39 -4.13
C VAL A 231 4.88 -3.14 -5.43
N ARG A 232 5.57 -4.24 -5.72
CA ARG A 232 5.29 -5.09 -6.89
C ARG A 232 3.91 -5.72 -6.84
N GLY A 233 3.45 -6.15 -5.65
CA GLY A 233 2.10 -6.66 -5.45
C GLY A 233 1.02 -5.60 -5.74
N LEU A 234 1.21 -4.37 -5.28
CA LEU A 234 0.28 -3.26 -5.56
C LEU A 234 0.17 -2.96 -7.05
N ALA A 235 1.27 -3.04 -7.81
CA ALA A 235 1.26 -2.81 -9.26
C ALA A 235 0.41 -3.82 -10.05
N LEU A 236 0.06 -4.97 -9.46
CA LEU A 236 -0.83 -5.99 -10.04
C LEU A 236 -2.33 -5.73 -9.79
N HIS A 237 -2.70 -4.65 -9.10
CA HIS A 237 -4.09 -4.29 -8.89
C HIS A 237 -4.58 -3.31 -9.97
N ASP A 238 -5.89 -3.27 -10.23
CA ASP A 238 -6.54 -2.37 -11.17
C ASP A 238 -6.70 -0.95 -10.57
N SER A 239 -7.42 -0.06 -11.24
CA SER A 239 -7.63 1.29 -10.72
C SER A 239 -8.47 1.37 -9.45
N HIS A 240 -9.17 0.30 -9.08
CA HIS A 240 -10.02 0.22 -7.89
C HIS A 240 -9.37 -0.57 -6.75
N GLY A 241 -8.12 -1.01 -6.91
CA GLY A 241 -7.42 -1.81 -5.92
C GLY A 241 -7.87 -3.27 -5.87
N HIS A 242 -8.42 -3.81 -6.96
CA HIS A 242 -8.71 -5.24 -7.12
C HIS A 242 -7.63 -5.91 -7.97
N PRO A 243 -7.32 -7.22 -7.78
CA PRO A 243 -6.33 -7.89 -8.61
C PRO A 243 -6.70 -7.83 -10.11
N ASP A 244 -5.80 -7.28 -10.93
CA ASP A 244 -6.02 -7.05 -12.36
C ASP A 244 -5.54 -8.23 -13.21
N VAL A 245 -6.43 -9.21 -13.39
CA VAL A 245 -6.18 -10.39 -14.23
C VAL A 245 -6.00 -10.05 -15.72
N GLY A 246 -6.32 -8.81 -16.14
CA GLY A 246 -6.14 -8.34 -17.50
C GLY A 246 -4.70 -7.92 -17.82
N VAL A 247 -3.84 -7.76 -16.80
CA VAL A 247 -2.42 -7.43 -17.00
C VAL A 247 -1.71 -8.55 -17.75
N ALA A 248 -0.96 -8.20 -18.80
CA ALA A 248 -0.16 -9.15 -19.54
C ALA A 248 0.82 -9.91 -18.61
N GLY A 249 0.79 -11.23 -18.67
CA GLY A 249 1.61 -12.11 -17.83
C GLY A 249 1.21 -12.13 -16.35
N TYR A 250 -0.04 -11.78 -15.99
CA TYR A 250 -0.49 -11.73 -14.59
C TYR A 250 -0.14 -13.00 -13.79
N ALA A 251 -0.44 -14.18 -14.34
CA ALA A 251 -0.14 -15.46 -13.67
C ALA A 251 1.36 -15.66 -13.41
N ASP A 252 2.20 -15.31 -14.38
CA ASP A 252 3.66 -15.40 -14.24
C ASP A 252 4.19 -14.43 -13.19
N LYS A 253 3.66 -13.20 -13.16
CA LYS A 253 4.01 -12.19 -12.16
C LYS A 253 3.64 -12.64 -10.75
N VAL A 254 2.43 -13.18 -10.56
CA VAL A 254 1.99 -13.74 -9.28
C VAL A 254 2.86 -14.93 -8.87
N LEU A 255 3.19 -15.82 -9.80
CA LEU A 255 4.09 -16.95 -9.54
C LEU A 255 5.47 -16.48 -9.09
N ARG A 256 6.02 -15.44 -9.71
CA ARG A 256 7.31 -14.85 -9.31
C ARG A 256 7.26 -14.24 -7.92
N LEU A 257 6.21 -13.48 -7.58
CA LEU A 257 6.03 -12.98 -6.21
C LEU A 257 5.99 -14.13 -5.20
N TRP A 258 5.32 -15.22 -5.55
CA TRP A 258 5.26 -16.39 -4.68
C TRP A 258 6.61 -17.10 -4.51
N GLN A 259 7.40 -17.20 -5.58
CA GLN A 259 8.76 -17.73 -5.54
C GLN A 259 9.65 -16.85 -4.65
N ASP A 260 9.57 -15.53 -4.79
CA ASP A 260 10.32 -14.56 -3.97
C ASP A 260 9.98 -14.73 -2.47
N ILE A 261 8.70 -14.87 -2.11
CA ILE A 261 8.28 -15.15 -0.73
C ILE A 261 8.84 -16.48 -0.23
N SER A 262 8.78 -17.52 -1.06
CA SER A 262 9.28 -18.84 -0.71
C SER A 262 10.79 -18.84 -0.45
N ASP A 263 11.54 -18.09 -1.24
CA ASP A 263 12.98 -17.97 -1.09
C ASP A 263 13.35 -17.11 0.13
N MET A 264 12.63 -16.02 0.37
CA MET A 264 12.74 -15.23 1.61
C MET A 264 12.53 -16.08 2.87
N ARG A 265 11.54 -16.98 2.84
CA ARG A 265 11.30 -17.92 3.95
C ARG A 265 12.51 -18.82 4.19
N LYS A 266 13.09 -19.40 3.14
CA LYS A 266 14.28 -20.27 3.26
C LYS A 266 15.49 -19.50 3.81
N MET A 267 15.71 -18.27 3.34
CA MET A 267 16.78 -17.41 3.89
C MET A 267 16.61 -17.19 5.38
N PHE A 268 15.38 -16.89 5.82
CA PHE A 268 15.06 -16.69 7.23
C PHE A 268 15.29 -17.95 8.07
N GLU A 269 14.83 -19.12 7.60
CA GLU A 269 15.05 -20.41 8.26
C GLU A 269 16.55 -20.73 8.41
N ASN A 270 17.35 -20.49 7.36
CA ASN A 270 18.80 -20.69 7.41
C ASN A 270 19.48 -19.79 8.46
N HIS A 271 19.09 -18.52 8.54
CA HIS A 271 19.67 -17.60 9.52
C HIS A 271 19.30 -17.95 10.96
N ILE A 272 18.13 -18.53 11.21
CA ILE A 272 17.79 -19.04 12.54
C ILE A 272 18.76 -20.17 12.92
N VAL A 273 19.00 -21.12 12.02
CA VAL A 273 19.91 -22.25 12.27
C VAL A 273 21.33 -21.77 12.52
N GLU A 274 21.83 -20.83 11.72
CA GLU A 274 23.17 -20.23 11.91
C GLU A 274 23.30 -19.51 13.26
N ALA A 275 22.27 -18.77 13.66
CA ALA A 275 22.27 -18.08 14.95
C ALA A 275 22.27 -19.07 16.13
N GLU A 276 21.48 -20.13 16.07
CA GLU A 276 21.43 -21.18 17.11
C GLU A 276 22.79 -21.90 17.26
N LEU A 277 23.46 -22.20 16.14
CA LEU A 277 24.79 -22.79 16.15
C LEU A 277 25.83 -21.86 16.76
N THR A 278 25.79 -20.57 16.42
CA THR A 278 26.70 -19.54 16.96
C THR A 278 26.54 -19.39 18.47
N ILE A 279 25.30 -19.32 18.96
CA ILE A 279 24.99 -19.24 20.39
C ILE A 279 25.51 -20.49 21.12
N THR A 280 25.27 -21.68 20.56
CA THR A 280 25.74 -22.95 21.14
C THR A 280 27.25 -23.02 21.23
N ALA A 281 27.97 -22.55 20.20
CA ALA A 281 29.42 -22.50 20.20
C ALA A 281 29.96 -21.56 21.30
N LEU A 282 29.39 -20.36 21.44
CA LEU A 282 29.78 -19.40 22.48
C LEU A 282 29.51 -19.93 23.89
N MET A 283 28.38 -20.61 24.11
CA MET A 283 28.08 -21.23 25.40
C MET A 283 29.10 -22.32 25.79
N ARG A 284 29.67 -23.01 24.80
CA ARG A 284 30.69 -24.04 25.03
C ARG A 284 32.05 -23.46 25.40
N GLU A 285 32.41 -22.29 24.90
CA GLU A 285 33.71 -21.65 25.20
C GLU A 285 33.76 -21.04 26.62
N VAL A 286 32.59 -20.71 27.19
CA VAL A 286 32.47 -20.12 28.53
C VAL A 286 32.43 -21.18 29.64
N SER A 287 32.21 -22.46 29.29
CA SER A 287 32.09 -23.58 30.23
C SER A 287 33.42 -24.31 30.45
#